data_AF-A0A946N4S8-F1
#
_entry.id   AF-A0A946N4S8-F1
#
_cell.length_a   1.000
_cell.length_b   1.000
_cell.length_c   1.000
_cell.angle_alpha   90.00
_cell.angle_beta   90.00
_cell.angle_gamma   90.00
#
_symmetry.space_group_name_H-M   'P 1'
#
loop_
_entity.id
_entity.type
_entity.pdbx_description
1 polymer ?
#
loop_
_entity_poly.entity_id
_entity_poly.type
_entity_poly.pdbx_seq_one_letter_code
_entity_poly.pdbx_strand_id
1 'polypeptide(L)'
;VMAAIYAFGAIQTGLISKLRHGVGQFIDVALMDAIISLLIYEVQLAQFPDTPPRILYSPSRANDGFIIVTPISQKQFVDFAAAIGQPELLDDPRFATMAQRRLHWPEVMQVIDAWTVTRSAKECEAIMTKAGVPSSRYRSVGESMTDAQSQARGLMATIQDGAGGYQVPNPPFQFSDGTIGITPQVPGLGEHTAELLASLD
;
A
#
# COMPACT_ATOMS: atom_id res chain seq x y z
N VAL A 1 1.01 -12.56 8.59
CA VAL A 1 1.95 -11.97 7.60
C VAL A 1 2.96 -11.02 8.25
N MET A 2 2.54 -9.97 8.96
CA MET A 2 3.48 -8.97 9.50
C MET A 2 4.55 -9.52 10.44
N ALA A 3 4.18 -10.37 11.39
CA ALA A 3 5.16 -11.02 12.27
C ALA A 3 6.18 -11.87 11.50
N ALA A 4 5.80 -12.50 10.39
CA ALA A 4 6.72 -13.24 9.54
C ALA A 4 7.72 -12.31 8.83
N ILE A 5 7.30 -11.10 8.45
CA ILE A 5 8.21 -10.07 7.88
C ILE A 5 9.22 -9.61 8.93
N TYR A 6 8.79 -9.38 10.18
CA TYR A 6 9.70 -9.09 11.28
C TYR A 6 10.65 -10.25 11.57
N ALA A 7 10.14 -11.48 11.59
CA ALA A 7 10.96 -12.68 11.76
C ALA A 7 12.01 -12.81 10.65
N PHE A 8 11.65 -12.56 9.39
CA PHE A 8 12.60 -12.54 8.27
C PHE A 8 13.75 -11.55 8.50
N GLY A 9 13.44 -10.31 8.89
CA GLY A 9 14.46 -9.30 9.22
C GLY A 9 15.30 -9.67 10.46
N ALA A 10 14.67 -10.23 11.49
CA ALA A 10 15.36 -10.70 12.69
C ALA A 10 16.32 -11.87 12.39
N ILE A 11 15.90 -12.82 11.55
CA ILE A 11 16.74 -13.94 11.10
C ILE A 11 17.95 -13.42 10.31
N GLN A 12 17.76 -12.49 9.38
CA GLN A 12 18.87 -11.87 8.64
C GLN A 12 19.84 -11.16 9.60
N THR A 13 19.32 -10.40 10.55
CA THR A 13 20.12 -9.69 11.55
C THR A 13 20.89 -10.67 12.44
N GLY A 14 20.24 -11.73 12.90
CA GLY A 14 20.86 -12.81 13.68
C GLY A 14 21.93 -13.56 12.89
N LEU A 15 21.72 -13.80 11.59
CA LEU A 15 22.71 -14.41 10.71
C LEU A 15 23.95 -13.53 10.57
N ILE A 16 23.78 -12.22 10.32
CA ILE A 16 24.89 -11.27 10.25
C ILE A 16 25.66 -11.23 11.58
N SER A 17 24.95 -11.21 12.71
CA SER A 17 25.55 -11.26 14.04
C SER A 17 26.37 -12.55 14.24
N LYS A 18 25.81 -13.71 13.89
CA LYS A 18 26.51 -15.00 13.95
C LYS A 18 27.75 -15.02 13.06
N LEU A 19 27.70 -14.48 11.84
CA LEU A 19 28.84 -14.41 10.93
C LEU A 19 29.98 -13.54 11.48
N ARG A 20 29.65 -12.49 12.22
CA ARG A 20 30.63 -11.56 12.79
C ARG A 20 31.18 -12.00 14.15
N HIS A 21 30.35 -12.62 14.96
CA HIS A 21 30.63 -12.87 16.38
C HIS A 21 30.66 -14.37 16.74
N GLY A 22 30.33 -15.26 15.80
CA GLY A 22 30.38 -16.71 15.98
C GLY A 22 29.23 -17.32 16.77
N VAL A 23 28.35 -16.50 17.36
CA VAL A 23 27.29 -16.96 18.28
C VAL A 23 25.91 -16.76 17.64
N GLY A 24 25.12 -17.84 17.62
CA GLY A 24 23.72 -17.79 17.20
C GLY A 24 22.83 -17.03 18.20
N GLN A 25 21.60 -16.73 17.80
CA GLN A 25 20.64 -15.99 18.63
C GLN A 25 19.31 -16.74 18.71
N PHE A 26 18.68 -16.70 19.88
CA PHE A 26 17.27 -17.04 20.04
C PHE A 26 16.43 -15.81 19.65
N ILE A 27 15.45 -15.99 18.78
CA ILE A 27 14.61 -14.91 18.25
C ILE A 27 13.18 -15.12 18.77
N ASP A 28 12.71 -14.19 19.59
CA ASP A 28 11.33 -14.13 20.06
C ASP A 28 10.55 -13.09 19.26
N VAL A 29 9.46 -13.50 18.61
CA VAL A 29 8.61 -12.63 17.78
C VAL A 29 7.16 -12.85 18.14
N ALA A 30 6.52 -11.81 18.67
CA ALA A 30 5.12 -11.84 19.04
C ALA A 30 4.20 -11.26 17.95
N LEU A 31 3.05 -11.92 17.71
CA LEU A 31 2.02 -11.42 16.80
C LEU A 31 1.45 -10.07 17.25
N MET A 32 1.28 -9.89 18.58
CA MET A 32 0.75 -8.68 19.17
C MET A 32 1.67 -7.48 18.91
N ASP A 33 2.96 -7.62 19.19
CA ASP A 33 3.98 -6.58 18.98
C ASP A 33 4.04 -6.15 17.52
N ALA A 34 3.96 -7.12 16.59
CA ALA A 34 3.95 -6.84 15.16
C ALA A 34 2.75 -5.99 14.74
N ILE A 35 1.57 -6.19 15.31
CA ILE A 35 0.39 -5.37 15.01
C ILE A 35 0.50 -3.99 15.67
N ILE A 36 0.87 -3.92 16.96
CA ILE A 36 1.04 -2.64 17.66
C ILE A 36 2.05 -1.75 16.94
N SER A 37 3.13 -2.33 16.39
CA SER A 37 4.15 -1.59 15.64
C SER A 37 3.62 -0.87 14.39
N LEU A 38 2.48 -1.31 13.83
CA LEU A 38 1.85 -0.69 12.66
C LEU A 38 0.89 0.44 13.02
N LEU A 39 0.45 0.49 14.29
CA LEU A 39 -0.51 1.45 14.81
C LEU A 39 0.18 2.75 15.25
N ILE A 40 1.13 3.24 14.44
CA ILE A 40 2.04 4.35 14.82
C ILE A 40 1.23 5.58 15.26
N TYR A 41 0.16 5.91 14.52
CA TYR A 41 -0.67 7.06 14.82
C TYR A 41 -1.57 6.84 16.04
N GLU A 42 -2.20 5.68 16.14
CA GLU A 42 -3.09 5.35 17.25
C GLU A 42 -2.31 5.28 18.57
N VAL A 43 -1.09 4.74 18.54
CA VAL A 43 -0.15 4.72 19.68
C VAL A 43 0.25 6.15 20.07
N GLN A 44 0.44 7.06 19.12
CA GLN A 44 0.71 8.48 19.42
C GLN A 44 -0.51 9.19 19.98
N LEU A 45 -1.69 9.03 19.38
CA LEU A 45 -2.94 9.65 19.85
C LEU A 45 -3.32 9.17 21.25
N ALA A 46 -3.09 7.90 21.57
CA ALA A 46 -3.31 7.35 22.91
C ALA A 46 -2.43 8.02 23.98
N GLN A 47 -1.27 8.58 23.60
CA GLN A 47 -0.36 9.31 24.50
C GLN A 47 -0.66 10.81 24.55
N PHE A 48 -1.25 11.37 23.49
CA PHE A 48 -1.52 12.81 23.35
C PHE A 48 -2.97 13.07 22.92
N PRO A 49 -3.96 12.82 23.79
CA PRO A 49 -5.38 12.86 23.44
C PRO A 49 -5.88 14.25 23.00
N ASP A 50 -5.19 15.32 23.38
CA ASP A 50 -5.52 16.68 23.00
C ASP A 50 -5.03 17.06 21.58
N THR A 51 -4.34 16.15 20.88
CA THR A 51 -3.88 16.40 19.52
C THR A 51 -5.07 16.43 18.56
N PRO A 52 -5.24 17.50 17.75
CA PRO A 52 -6.30 17.55 16.76
C PRO A 52 -6.26 16.33 15.82
N PRO A 53 -7.42 15.76 15.45
CA PRO A 53 -7.46 14.58 14.61
C PRO A 53 -6.79 14.83 13.26
N ARG A 54 -6.09 13.82 12.77
CA ARG A 54 -5.44 13.89 11.46
C ARG A 54 -6.49 14.04 10.38
N ILE A 55 -6.23 15.00 9.49
CA ILE A 55 -7.02 15.21 8.30
C ILE A 55 -6.62 14.18 7.24
N LEU A 56 -7.61 13.42 6.77
CA LEU A 56 -7.44 12.35 5.79
C LEU A 56 -8.33 12.59 4.59
N TYR A 57 -7.81 12.34 3.39
CA TYR A 57 -8.64 12.19 2.21
C TYR A 57 -9.30 10.82 2.27
N SER A 58 -10.63 10.82 2.20
CA SER A 58 -11.43 9.60 2.18
C SER A 58 -11.70 9.17 0.73
N PRO A 59 -12.04 7.89 0.48
CA PRO A 59 -12.56 7.47 -0.81
C PRO A 59 -13.81 8.27 -1.19
N SER A 60 -13.79 8.93 -2.34
CA SER A 60 -14.91 9.62 -2.95
C SER A 60 -15.65 8.69 -3.91
N ARG A 61 -16.99 8.73 -3.87
CA ARG A 61 -17.82 7.91 -4.75
C ARG A 61 -17.75 8.46 -6.19
N ALA A 62 -17.50 7.57 -7.13
CA ALA A 62 -17.67 7.79 -8.56
C ALA A 62 -18.93 7.03 -9.04
N ASN A 63 -19.33 7.20 -10.30
CA ASN A 63 -20.53 6.54 -10.82
C ASN A 63 -20.40 4.99 -10.90
N ASP A 64 -19.17 4.47 -11.01
CA ASP A 64 -18.84 3.05 -11.21
C ASP A 64 -17.88 2.50 -10.15
N GLY A 65 -17.67 3.22 -9.04
CA GLY A 65 -16.78 2.78 -7.97
C GLY A 65 -16.33 3.91 -7.06
N PHE A 66 -15.04 3.91 -6.72
CA PHE A 66 -14.43 4.90 -5.83
C PHE A 66 -13.11 5.40 -6.39
N ILE A 67 -12.78 6.64 -6.04
CA ILE A 67 -11.51 7.29 -6.33
C ILE A 67 -11.04 8.04 -5.09
N ILE A 68 -9.75 8.08 -4.85
CA ILE A 68 -9.15 9.05 -3.91
C ILE A 68 -8.53 10.19 -4.72
N VAL A 69 -8.84 11.44 -4.36
CA VAL A 69 -8.27 12.66 -4.98
C VAL A 69 -7.64 13.49 -3.87
N THR A 70 -6.36 13.84 -4.01
CA THR A 70 -5.56 14.39 -2.90
C THR A 70 -4.81 15.68 -3.29
N PRO A 71 -5.51 16.81 -3.47
CA PRO A 71 -4.87 18.09 -3.76
C PRO A 71 -4.21 18.70 -2.50
N ILE A 72 -3.07 18.12 -2.09
CA ILE A 72 -2.41 18.41 -0.81
C ILE A 72 -1.79 19.81 -0.79
N SER A 73 -1.01 20.15 -1.82
CA SER A 73 -0.31 21.45 -1.91
C SER A 73 -1.21 22.55 -2.45
N GLN A 74 -0.84 23.81 -2.24
CA GLN A 74 -1.55 24.94 -2.83
C GLN A 74 -1.60 24.83 -4.36
N LYS A 75 -0.48 24.47 -5.00
CA LYS A 75 -0.42 24.26 -6.44
C LYS A 75 -1.43 23.20 -6.88
N GLN A 76 -1.45 22.04 -6.23
CA GLN A 76 -2.39 20.97 -6.58
C GLN A 76 -3.85 21.37 -6.35
N PHE A 77 -4.15 22.22 -5.37
CA PHE A 77 -5.51 22.73 -5.18
C PHE A 77 -5.93 23.70 -6.28
N VAL A 78 -5.03 24.58 -6.73
CA VAL A 78 -5.25 25.44 -7.91
C VAL A 78 -5.48 24.61 -9.16
N ASP A 79 -4.62 23.62 -9.40
CA ASP A 79 -4.73 22.71 -10.54
C ASP A 79 -6.03 21.90 -10.48
N PHE A 80 -6.44 21.46 -9.28
CA PHE A 80 -7.73 20.79 -9.03
C PHE A 80 -8.92 21.70 -9.35
N ALA A 81 -8.97 22.90 -8.79
CA ALA A 81 -10.05 23.87 -9.00
C ALA A 81 -10.24 24.17 -10.50
N ALA A 82 -9.13 24.37 -11.22
CA ALA A 82 -9.15 24.53 -12.67
C ALA A 82 -9.64 23.28 -13.40
N ALA A 83 -9.17 22.08 -13.01
CA ALA A 83 -9.54 20.82 -13.64
C ALA A 83 -11.02 20.45 -13.47
N ILE A 84 -11.63 20.84 -12.35
CA ILE A 84 -13.06 20.62 -12.10
C ILE A 84 -13.96 21.71 -12.69
N GLY A 85 -13.37 22.77 -13.29
CA GLY A 85 -14.09 23.89 -13.85
C GLY A 85 -14.67 24.85 -12.82
N GLN A 86 -14.09 24.90 -11.61
CA GLN A 86 -14.50 25.78 -10.51
C GLN A 86 -13.33 26.64 -10.00
N PRO A 87 -12.71 27.48 -10.86
CA PRO A 87 -11.60 28.33 -10.44
C PRO A 87 -11.98 29.33 -9.33
N GLU A 88 -13.26 29.69 -9.23
CA GLU A 88 -13.83 30.57 -8.19
C GLU A 88 -13.67 30.01 -6.76
N LEU A 89 -13.40 28.71 -6.60
CA LEU A 89 -13.07 28.14 -5.30
C LEU A 89 -11.84 28.79 -4.67
N LEU A 90 -10.94 29.38 -5.48
CA LEU A 90 -9.75 30.05 -4.98
C LEU A 90 -10.05 31.41 -4.33
N ASP A 91 -11.20 32.02 -4.67
CA ASP A 91 -11.66 33.27 -4.08
C ASP A 91 -12.45 33.04 -2.78
N ASP A 92 -12.86 31.80 -2.51
CA ASP A 92 -13.54 31.42 -1.27
C ASP A 92 -12.54 31.45 -0.09
N PRO A 93 -12.78 32.26 0.96
CA PRO A 93 -11.90 32.33 2.13
C PRO A 93 -11.65 30.97 2.80
N ARG A 94 -12.61 30.03 2.70
CA ARG A 94 -12.50 28.67 3.24
C ARG A 94 -11.43 27.84 2.54
N PHE A 95 -11.14 28.16 1.27
CA PHE A 95 -10.25 27.37 0.43
C PHE A 95 -8.97 28.09 0.01
N ALA A 96 -8.88 29.40 0.25
CA ALA A 96 -7.78 30.26 -0.16
C ALA A 96 -6.38 29.77 0.26
N THR A 97 -6.26 29.19 1.47
CA THR A 97 -4.99 28.67 2.00
C THR A 97 -5.11 27.23 2.49
N MET A 98 -3.98 26.53 2.56
CA MET A 98 -3.95 25.18 3.14
C MET A 98 -4.45 25.16 4.59
N ALA A 99 -4.15 26.19 5.39
CA ALA A 99 -4.63 26.28 6.78
C ALA A 99 -6.15 26.39 6.85
N GLN A 100 -6.75 27.22 5.98
CA GLN A 100 -8.21 27.35 5.90
C GLN A 100 -8.86 26.06 5.41
N ARG A 101 -8.31 25.42 4.37
CA ARG A 101 -8.79 24.11 3.90
C ARG A 101 -8.79 23.05 4.99
N ARG A 102 -7.82 23.09 5.91
CA ARG A 102 -7.78 22.16 7.05
C ARG A 102 -8.92 22.40 8.04
N LEU A 103 -9.29 23.65 8.29
CA LEU A 103 -10.42 23.98 9.16
C LEU A 103 -11.77 23.64 8.50
N HIS A 104 -11.83 23.70 7.17
CA HIS A 104 -13.01 23.44 6.35
C HIS A 104 -12.90 22.14 5.54
N TRP A 105 -12.30 21.11 6.14
CA TRP A 105 -12.05 19.85 5.44
C TRP A 105 -13.33 19.14 4.94
N PRO A 106 -14.43 19.09 5.72
CA PRO A 106 -15.68 18.53 5.23
C PRO A 106 -16.17 19.20 3.94
N GLU A 107 -16.03 20.52 3.83
CA GLU A 107 -16.41 21.27 2.65
C GLU A 107 -15.49 20.98 1.45
N VAL A 108 -14.18 20.81 1.69
CA VAL A 108 -13.24 20.35 0.64
C VAL A 108 -13.64 18.97 0.11
N MET A 109 -13.98 18.04 0.99
CA MET A 109 -14.43 16.70 0.59
C MET A 109 -15.75 16.75 -0.17
N GLN A 110 -16.70 17.59 0.24
CA GLN A 110 -17.98 17.78 -0.48
C GLN A 110 -17.77 18.28 -1.92
N VAL A 111 -16.83 19.20 -2.14
CA VAL A 111 -16.48 19.67 -3.49
C VAL A 111 -15.94 18.51 -4.34
N ILE A 112 -15.04 17.71 -3.79
CA ILE A 112 -14.49 16.53 -4.48
C ILE A 112 -15.61 15.54 -4.79
N ASP A 113 -16.42 15.16 -3.81
CA ASP A 113 -17.49 14.17 -3.93
C ASP A 113 -18.55 14.59 -4.96
N ALA A 114 -18.95 15.86 -4.94
CA ALA A 114 -19.91 16.41 -5.88
C ALA A 114 -19.40 16.35 -7.33
N TRP A 115 -18.09 16.52 -7.53
CA TRP A 115 -17.50 16.42 -8.86
C TRP A 115 -17.27 14.97 -9.32
N THR A 116 -16.85 14.08 -8.42
CA THR A 116 -16.56 12.67 -8.77
C THR A 116 -17.82 11.86 -9.02
N VAL A 117 -18.91 12.11 -8.29
CA VAL A 117 -20.12 11.26 -8.34
C VAL A 117 -20.78 11.22 -9.71
N THR A 118 -20.56 12.24 -10.55
CA THR A 118 -21.16 12.35 -11.89
C THR A 118 -20.30 11.75 -13.01
N ARG A 119 -19.16 11.13 -12.68
CA ARG A 119 -18.15 10.63 -13.64
C ARG A 119 -17.69 9.22 -13.25
N SER A 120 -17.12 8.48 -14.18
CA SER A 120 -16.45 7.22 -13.84
C SER A 120 -15.16 7.48 -13.09
N ALA A 121 -14.75 6.53 -12.24
CA ALA A 121 -13.50 6.61 -11.50
C ALA A 121 -12.30 6.71 -12.45
N LYS A 122 -12.38 6.05 -13.62
CA LYS A 122 -11.36 6.11 -14.67
C LYS A 122 -11.26 7.49 -15.32
N GLU A 123 -12.40 8.13 -15.63
CA GLU A 123 -12.41 9.51 -16.15
C GLU A 123 -11.86 10.49 -15.12
N CYS A 124 -12.27 10.34 -13.85
CA CYS A 124 -11.76 11.16 -12.76
C CYS A 124 -10.23 11.05 -12.65
N GLU A 125 -9.70 9.82 -12.60
CA GLU A 125 -8.26 9.54 -12.51
C GLU A 125 -7.50 10.14 -13.70
N ALA A 126 -8.03 10.03 -14.92
CA ALA A 126 -7.42 10.58 -16.12
C ALA A 126 -7.36 12.12 -16.09
N ILE A 127 -8.45 12.79 -15.71
CA ILE A 127 -8.52 14.26 -15.63
C ILE A 127 -7.54 14.77 -14.57
N MET A 128 -7.57 14.18 -13.37
CA MET A 128 -6.73 14.59 -12.25
C MET A 128 -5.25 14.34 -12.52
N THR A 129 -4.90 13.18 -13.09
CA THR A 129 -3.52 12.87 -13.49
C THR A 129 -3.00 13.87 -14.52
N LYS A 130 -3.81 14.21 -15.53
CA LYS A 130 -3.46 15.23 -16.54
C LYS A 130 -3.25 16.62 -15.93
N ALA A 131 -4.00 16.95 -14.88
CA ALA A 131 -3.87 18.21 -14.16
C ALA A 131 -2.69 18.23 -13.15
N GLY A 132 -2.02 17.10 -12.92
CA GLY A 132 -0.95 17.01 -11.90
C GLY A 132 -1.49 16.92 -10.47
N VAL A 133 -2.76 16.52 -10.30
CA VAL A 133 -3.39 16.29 -9.00
C VAL A 133 -3.27 14.80 -8.65
N PRO A 134 -2.63 14.45 -7.51
CA PRO A 134 -2.48 13.05 -7.15
C PRO A 134 -3.84 12.40 -6.88
N SER A 135 -4.12 11.33 -7.61
CA SER A 135 -5.37 10.59 -7.53
C SER A 135 -5.16 9.13 -7.91
N SER A 136 -6.03 8.26 -7.42
CA SER A 136 -6.06 6.86 -7.85
C SER A 136 -7.46 6.30 -7.71
N ARG A 137 -7.93 5.60 -8.74
CA ARG A 137 -9.15 4.78 -8.62
C ARG A 137 -8.88 3.56 -7.74
N TYR A 138 -9.94 3.08 -7.08
CA TYR A 138 -9.89 1.82 -6.36
C TYR A 138 -9.96 0.67 -7.37
N ARG A 139 -8.98 -0.24 -7.30
CA ARG A 139 -8.88 -1.43 -8.15
C ARG A 139 -9.26 -2.66 -7.32
N SER A 140 -9.94 -3.60 -7.93
CA SER A 140 -10.08 -4.95 -7.39
C SER A 140 -8.73 -5.67 -7.36
N VAL A 141 -8.64 -6.76 -6.60
CA VAL A 141 -7.45 -7.62 -6.58
C VAL A 141 -7.15 -8.17 -7.97
N GLY A 142 -8.17 -8.63 -8.71
CA GLY A 142 -8.01 -9.15 -10.07
C GLY A 142 -7.48 -8.11 -11.07
N GLU A 143 -7.97 -6.87 -11.00
CA GLU A 143 -7.39 -5.77 -11.78
C GLU A 143 -5.94 -5.49 -11.38
N SER A 144 -5.63 -5.53 -10.08
CA SER A 144 -4.28 -5.25 -9.58
C SER A 144 -3.28 -6.33 -10.00
N MET A 145 -3.70 -7.61 -10.07
CA MET A 145 -2.86 -8.72 -10.54
C MET A 145 -2.47 -8.56 -12.01
N THR A 146 -3.33 -7.92 -12.82
CA THR A 146 -3.14 -7.75 -14.26
C THR A 146 -2.70 -6.34 -14.66
N ASP A 147 -2.50 -5.44 -13.69
CA ASP A 147 -2.08 -4.06 -13.93
C ASP A 147 -0.71 -3.99 -14.61
N ALA A 148 -0.52 -3.00 -15.49
CA ALA A 148 0.72 -2.83 -16.25
C ALA A 148 1.95 -2.68 -15.34
N GLN A 149 1.81 -2.04 -14.17
CA GLN A 149 2.90 -1.93 -13.21
C GLN A 149 3.19 -3.27 -12.53
N SER A 150 2.17 -4.06 -12.22
CA SER A 150 2.34 -5.42 -11.67
C SER A 150 3.07 -6.33 -12.67
N GLN A 151 2.73 -6.25 -13.96
CA GLN A 151 3.41 -6.98 -15.03
C GLN A 151 4.86 -6.50 -15.20
N ALA A 152 5.09 -5.18 -15.26
CA ALA A 152 6.42 -4.60 -15.40
C ALA A 152 7.35 -4.98 -14.25
N ARG A 153 6.80 -5.19 -13.05
CA ARG A 153 7.56 -5.62 -11.87
C ARG A 153 7.71 -7.13 -11.74
N GLY A 154 7.09 -7.94 -12.60
CA GLY A 154 7.03 -9.39 -12.45
C GLY A 154 6.39 -9.80 -11.12
N LEU A 155 5.39 -9.03 -10.66
CA LEU A 155 4.80 -9.21 -9.33
C LEU A 155 4.12 -10.57 -9.17
N MET A 156 3.50 -11.10 -10.23
CA MET A 156 2.81 -12.38 -10.18
C MET A 156 3.68 -13.49 -10.77
N ALA A 157 3.75 -14.62 -10.07
CA ALA A 157 4.36 -15.86 -10.55
C ALA A 157 3.33 -16.98 -10.54
N THR A 158 3.40 -17.89 -11.52
CA THR A 158 2.60 -19.11 -11.53
C THR A 158 3.35 -20.21 -10.79
N ILE A 159 2.70 -20.83 -9.82
CA ILE A 159 3.17 -22.04 -9.13
C ILE A 159 2.22 -23.20 -9.40
N GLN A 160 2.70 -24.41 -9.18
CA GLN A 160 1.96 -25.66 -9.33
C GLN A 160 1.91 -26.39 -7.98
N ASP A 161 0.76 -26.98 -7.68
CA ASP A 161 0.61 -27.95 -6.60
C ASP A 161 -0.14 -29.21 -7.10
N GLY A 162 -0.46 -30.12 -6.19
CA GLY A 162 -1.20 -31.36 -6.51
C GLY A 162 -2.61 -31.13 -7.08
N ALA A 163 -3.15 -29.91 -7.04
CA ALA A 163 -4.44 -29.52 -7.60
C ALA A 163 -4.33 -28.69 -8.89
N GLY A 164 -3.13 -28.25 -9.28
CA GLY A 164 -2.85 -27.56 -10.54
C GLY A 164 -2.15 -26.21 -10.38
N GLY A 165 -2.20 -25.40 -11.44
CA GLY A 165 -1.47 -24.13 -11.52
C GLY A 165 -2.27 -22.93 -11.06
N TYR A 166 -1.66 -22.05 -10.24
CA TYR A 166 -2.26 -20.79 -9.81
C TYR A 166 -1.22 -19.69 -9.61
N GLN A 167 -1.67 -18.43 -9.56
CA GLN A 167 -0.79 -17.28 -9.40
C GLN A 167 -0.63 -16.86 -7.93
N VAL A 168 0.58 -16.48 -7.57
CA VAL A 168 0.95 -15.93 -6.26
C VAL A 168 1.88 -14.72 -6.43
N PRO A 169 1.91 -13.79 -5.47
CA PRO A 169 2.83 -12.66 -5.54
C PRO A 169 4.27 -13.10 -5.25
N ASN A 170 5.21 -12.67 -6.08
CA ASN A 170 6.63 -12.66 -5.79
C ASN A 170 6.94 -11.71 -4.62
N PRO A 171 8.11 -11.88 -3.96
CA PRO A 171 8.59 -10.92 -2.98
C PRO A 171 8.63 -9.49 -3.57
N PRO A 172 8.28 -8.45 -2.81
CA PRO A 172 8.11 -7.09 -3.35
C PRO A 172 9.44 -6.35 -3.62
N PHE A 173 10.56 -7.06 -3.78
CA PHE A 173 11.91 -6.54 -3.98
C PHE A 173 12.66 -7.33 -5.06
N GLN A 174 13.65 -6.69 -5.67
CA GLN A 174 14.49 -7.27 -6.73
C GLN A 174 15.97 -6.99 -6.39
N PHE A 175 16.86 -7.93 -6.72
CA PHE A 175 18.31 -7.73 -6.65
C PHE A 175 18.84 -7.42 -8.04
N SER A 176 19.86 -6.57 -8.11
CA SER A 176 20.54 -6.24 -9.37
C SER A 176 21.30 -7.44 -9.95
N ASP A 177 21.79 -8.34 -9.10
CA ASP A 177 22.62 -9.49 -9.44
C ASP A 177 22.04 -10.81 -8.93
N GLY A 178 20.78 -11.09 -9.25
CA GLY A 178 20.20 -12.39 -8.92
C GLY A 178 18.75 -12.53 -9.31
N THR A 179 18.32 -13.79 -9.45
CA THR A 179 16.91 -14.13 -9.65
C THR A 179 16.27 -14.35 -8.28
N ILE A 180 15.49 -13.37 -7.83
CA ILE A 180 14.57 -13.56 -6.69
C ILE A 180 13.23 -13.96 -7.25
N GLY A 181 12.68 -15.07 -6.78
CA GLY A 181 11.35 -15.50 -7.17
C GLY A 181 10.88 -16.63 -6.28
N ILE A 182 9.56 -16.84 -6.28
CA ILE A 182 9.00 -18.02 -5.65
C ILE A 182 9.40 -19.28 -6.44
N THR A 183 9.62 -20.38 -5.74
CA THR A 183 9.85 -21.68 -6.38
C THR A 183 8.57 -22.12 -7.11
N PRO A 184 8.66 -22.65 -8.36
CA PRO A 184 7.47 -22.99 -9.15
C PRO A 184 6.61 -24.14 -8.62
N GLN A 185 7.13 -24.94 -7.69
CA GLN A 185 6.47 -26.15 -7.20
C GLN A 185 6.27 -26.09 -5.69
N VAL A 186 5.05 -26.36 -5.24
CA VAL A 186 4.76 -26.61 -3.82
C VAL A 186 4.97 -28.10 -3.55
N PRO A 187 5.80 -28.48 -2.55
CA PRO A 187 6.00 -29.87 -2.24
C PRO A 187 4.74 -30.50 -1.64
N GLY A 188 4.50 -31.76 -1.99
CA GLY A 188 3.48 -32.60 -1.39
C GLY A 188 3.76 -32.90 0.08
N LEU A 189 2.72 -33.39 0.77
CA LEU A 189 2.84 -33.78 2.18
C LEU A 189 3.90 -34.89 2.34
N GLY A 190 4.99 -34.55 3.02
CA GLY A 190 6.07 -35.49 3.33
C GLY A 190 7.00 -35.84 2.17
N GLU A 191 6.91 -35.13 1.03
CA GLU A 191 7.68 -35.42 -0.21
C GLU A 191 9.18 -35.62 0.03
N HIS A 192 9.79 -34.77 0.86
CA HIS A 192 11.23 -34.80 1.15
C HIS A 192 11.61 -35.59 2.41
N THR A 193 10.66 -36.29 3.06
CA THR A 193 10.92 -36.93 4.37
C THR A 193 12.03 -37.96 4.31
N ALA A 194 11.96 -38.90 3.36
CA ALA A 194 12.92 -39.99 3.25
C ALA A 194 14.33 -39.47 2.88
N GLU A 195 14.40 -38.52 1.94
CA GLU A 195 15.65 -37.88 1.51
C GLU A 195 16.34 -37.15 2.67
N LEU A 196 15.59 -36.31 3.39
CA LEU A 196 16.15 -35.52 4.50
C LEU A 196 16.61 -36.41 5.65
N LEU A 197 15.86 -37.45 6.02
CA LEU A 197 16.27 -38.39 7.06
C LEU A 197 17.56 -39.14 6.70
N ALA A 198 17.74 -39.53 5.44
CA ALA A 198 18.96 -40.20 4.99
C ALA A 198 20.20 -39.27 4.99
N SER A 199 20.01 -37.95 4.99
CA SER A 199 21.11 -36.96 5.02
C SER A 199 21.63 -36.61 6.42
N LEU A 200 21.05 -37.20 7.47
CA LEU A 200 21.43 -36.95 8.86
C LEU A 200 22.48 -37.94 9.40
N ASP A 201 22.83 -38.96 8.62
CA ASP A 201 23.89 -39.96 8.90
C ASP A 201 25.27 -39.47 8.43
#